data_AF-A0A524ISK9-F1
#
_entry.id   AF-A0A524ISK9-F1
#
_cell.length_a   1.000
_cell.length_b   1.000
_cell.length_c   1.000
_cell.angle_alpha   90.00
_cell.angle_beta   90.00
_cell.angle_gamma   90.00
#
_symmetry.space_group_name_H-M   'P 1'
#
loop_
_entity.id
_entity.type
_entity.pdbx_description
1 polymer ?
#
loop_
_entity_poly.entity_id
_entity_poly.type
_entity_poly.pdbx_seq_one_letter_code
_entity_poly.pdbx_strand_id
1 'polypeptide(L)'
;MPGFHYILLALFLSFLPVQSLVYALDSERTTLEAEVWALTEPADFEAMELKPVTTDDMRKALLEEARYIFGGMIFGFTFSYVPLDRARGVDEAFSLTPVHAPAWGDKDMVIKQTRVENGFLYCRFSYRLKEYQETWYGLWRSNDYPRASAIGAGNLFFGPLEKFTAVNNAVKEAVREYARLRIASKPWKIEGEALFAQPPAVYIDAGSYYARVRVKLNIKTVVPYLRY
;
A
#
# COMPACT_ATOMS: atom_id res chain seq x y z
N MET A 1 -48.43 -39.87 50.50
CA MET A 1 -49.54 -39.20 49.77
C MET A 1 -49.50 -37.71 50.11
N PRO A 2 -49.73 -36.79 49.17
CA PRO A 2 -48.98 -36.60 47.91
C PRO A 2 -48.79 -35.11 47.52
N GLY A 3 -47.93 -34.85 46.51
CA GLY A 3 -48.05 -33.75 45.52
C GLY A 3 -47.58 -32.38 46.00
N PHE A 4 -46.85 -31.55 45.26
CA PHE A 4 -46.72 -31.39 43.82
C PHE A 4 -45.32 -30.83 43.52
N HIS A 5 -44.50 -31.58 42.79
CA HIS A 5 -43.45 -31.04 41.96
C HIS A 5 -43.90 -31.21 40.50
N TYR A 6 -43.28 -30.46 39.59
CA TYR A 6 -43.61 -30.30 38.16
C TYR A 6 -44.56 -29.14 37.86
N ILE A 7 -43.96 -28.08 37.31
CA ILE A 7 -44.38 -27.23 36.18
C ILE A 7 -43.60 -25.92 36.34
N LEU A 8 -42.41 -25.87 35.75
CA LEU A 8 -41.77 -24.65 35.24
C LEU A 8 -40.49 -25.06 34.48
N LEU A 9 -40.67 -25.86 33.44
CA LEU A 9 -39.66 -26.07 32.41
C LEU A 9 -40.26 -25.67 31.06
N ALA A 10 -40.73 -24.43 30.99
CA ALA A 10 -41.25 -23.84 29.77
C ALA A 10 -40.53 -22.52 29.52
N LEU A 11 -39.95 -22.43 28.33
CA LEU A 11 -39.46 -21.21 27.69
C LEU A 11 -38.32 -20.46 28.39
N PHE A 12 -37.09 -20.94 28.23
CA PHE A 12 -35.92 -20.06 28.19
C PHE A 12 -34.99 -20.46 27.04
N LEU A 13 -35.59 -20.74 25.87
CA LEU A 13 -34.86 -21.22 24.69
C LEU A 13 -35.27 -20.45 23.44
N SER A 14 -35.25 -19.12 23.51
CA SER A 14 -35.37 -18.27 22.32
C SER A 14 -34.89 -16.84 22.56
N PHE A 15 -33.74 -16.65 23.20
CA PHE A 15 -32.98 -15.41 23.09
C PHE A 15 -31.49 -15.76 23.08
N LEU A 16 -31.06 -16.52 22.07
CA LEU A 16 -29.67 -16.43 21.66
C LEU A 16 -29.46 -14.97 21.19
N PRO A 17 -28.48 -14.24 21.76
CA PRO A 17 -28.28 -12.86 21.36
C PRO A 17 -27.77 -12.86 19.92
N VAL A 18 -28.60 -12.43 18.98
CA VAL A 18 -28.19 -12.15 17.59
C VAL A 18 -26.92 -11.29 17.56
N GLN A 19 -26.71 -10.47 18.59
CA GLN A 19 -25.50 -9.68 18.80
C GLN A 19 -24.22 -10.51 18.92
N SER A 20 -24.20 -11.69 19.55
CA SER A 20 -22.97 -12.49 19.62
C SER A 20 -22.57 -13.07 18.27
N LEU A 21 -23.55 -13.41 17.42
CA LEU A 21 -23.32 -13.86 16.05
C LEU A 21 -22.80 -12.73 15.15
N VAL A 22 -23.35 -11.51 15.30
CA VAL A 22 -22.89 -10.31 14.57
C VAL A 22 -21.48 -9.90 15.01
N TYR A 23 -21.16 -9.96 16.30
CA TYR A 23 -19.80 -9.69 16.79
C TYR A 23 -18.79 -10.74 16.32
N ALA A 24 -19.17 -12.02 16.26
CA ALA A 24 -18.32 -13.07 15.73
C ALA A 24 -17.99 -12.86 14.24
N LEU A 25 -19.00 -12.50 13.42
CA LEU A 25 -18.82 -12.22 12.00
C LEU A 25 -18.01 -10.94 11.73
N ASP A 26 -18.09 -9.92 12.58
CA ASP A 26 -17.29 -8.68 12.43
C ASP A 26 -15.80 -8.88 12.82
N SER A 27 -15.50 -9.93 13.60
CA SER A 27 -14.12 -10.26 14.02
C SER A 27 -13.28 -11.00 12.97
N GLU A 28 -13.90 -11.51 11.89
CA GLU A 28 -13.23 -12.32 10.86
C GLU A 28 -12.66 -11.50 9.70
N ARG A 29 -12.92 -10.19 9.65
CA ARG A 29 -12.45 -9.33 8.54
C ARG A 29 -10.95 -9.11 8.62
N THR A 30 -10.28 -9.27 7.49
CA THR A 30 -8.85 -9.06 7.31
C THR A 30 -8.48 -7.64 7.76
N THR A 31 -7.48 -7.56 8.62
CA THR A 31 -6.86 -6.30 9.03
C THR A 31 -5.47 -6.20 8.41
N LEU A 32 -5.24 -5.12 7.66
CA LEU A 32 -3.94 -4.77 7.13
C LEU A 32 -3.23 -3.85 8.12
N GLU A 33 -1.91 -3.94 8.18
CA GLU A 33 -1.10 -3.05 9.02
C GLU A 33 0.04 -2.45 8.20
N ALA A 34 0.36 -1.20 8.49
CA ALA A 34 1.48 -0.49 7.90
C ALA A 34 2.10 0.44 8.94
N GLU A 35 3.42 0.55 8.94
CA GLU A 35 4.14 1.54 9.75
C GLU A 35 4.74 2.59 8.82
N VAL A 36 4.46 3.86 9.11
CA VAL A 36 5.01 5.01 8.42
C VAL A 36 5.73 5.90 9.40
N TRP A 37 6.64 6.72 8.91
CA TRP A 37 7.44 7.59 9.76
C TRP A 37 7.74 8.93 9.10
N ALA A 38 7.97 9.94 9.93
CA ALA A 38 8.38 11.28 9.53
C ALA A 38 9.53 11.75 10.43
N LEU A 39 10.43 12.56 9.89
CA LEU A 39 11.50 13.21 10.67
C LEU A 39 10.88 14.26 11.59
N THR A 40 11.22 14.25 12.88
CA THR A 40 10.73 15.23 13.86
C THR A 40 11.46 16.56 13.78
N GLU A 41 12.71 16.54 13.35
CA GLU A 41 13.52 17.71 13.07
C GLU A 41 13.73 17.76 11.56
N PRO A 42 13.55 18.92 10.88
CA PRO A 42 14.02 19.03 9.51
C PRO A 42 15.53 18.74 9.56
N ALA A 43 16.00 17.75 8.79
CA ALA A 43 17.43 17.65 8.52
C ALA A 43 17.88 19.04 8.02
N ASP A 44 19.04 19.54 8.43
CA ASP A 44 19.48 20.91 8.12
C ASP A 44 19.47 21.17 6.60
N PHE A 45 18.32 21.56 6.07
CA PHE A 45 18.09 21.84 4.66
C PHE A 45 18.42 23.32 4.46
N GLU A 46 19.70 23.69 4.62
CA GLU A 46 20.18 25.08 4.42
C GLU A 46 19.92 25.63 3.00
N ALA A 47 19.41 24.82 2.07
CA ALA A 47 19.26 25.16 0.66
C ALA A 47 17.84 25.51 0.20
N MET A 48 16.84 25.53 1.07
CA MET A 48 15.46 25.81 0.65
C MET A 48 14.75 26.55 1.77
N GLU A 49 14.09 27.69 1.49
CA GLU A 49 13.23 28.42 2.43
C GLU A 49 12.01 27.54 2.83
N LEU A 50 12.27 26.45 3.54
CA LEU A 50 11.28 25.52 4.00
C LEU A 50 10.68 26.10 5.26
N LYS A 51 9.41 26.49 5.17
CA LYS A 51 8.62 26.83 6.36
C LYS A 51 8.80 25.72 7.40
N PRO A 52 8.96 26.07 8.69
CA PRO A 52 9.01 25.06 9.74
C PRO A 52 7.76 24.18 9.63
N VAL A 53 7.98 22.88 9.47
CA VAL A 53 6.90 21.91 9.30
C VAL A 53 6.07 21.90 10.58
N THR A 54 4.78 22.21 10.46
CA THR A 54 3.90 22.18 11.64
C THR A 54 3.57 20.73 12.01
N THR A 55 3.23 20.49 13.27
CA THR A 55 2.77 19.16 13.73
C THR A 55 1.59 18.63 12.91
N ASP A 56 0.72 19.52 12.40
CA ASP A 56 -0.42 19.14 11.58
C ASP A 56 -0.01 18.75 10.15
N ASP A 57 1.01 19.39 9.59
CA ASP A 57 1.59 18.99 8.29
C ASP A 57 2.20 17.59 8.37
N MET A 58 2.92 17.28 9.45
CA MET A 58 3.48 15.94 9.68
C MET A 58 2.39 14.88 9.81
N ARG A 59 1.33 15.15 10.58
CA ARG A 59 0.20 14.23 10.74
C ARG A 59 -0.49 13.98 9.40
N LYS A 60 -0.72 15.04 8.62
CA LYS A 60 -1.34 14.94 7.30
C LYS A 60 -0.48 14.11 6.35
N ALA A 61 0.83 14.32 6.34
CA ALA A 61 1.77 13.55 5.51
C ALA A 61 1.78 12.06 5.89
N LEU A 62 1.84 11.72 7.18
CA LEU A 62 1.78 10.33 7.65
C LEU A 62 0.46 9.65 7.27
N LEU A 63 -0.67 10.36 7.40
CA LEU A 63 -1.97 9.86 6.99
C LEU A 63 -2.06 9.68 5.48
N GLU A 64 -1.54 10.61 4.69
CA GLU A 64 -1.49 10.51 3.24
C GLU A 64 -0.65 9.31 2.78
N GLU A 65 0.50 9.09 3.40
CA GLU A 65 1.34 7.92 3.15
C GLU A 65 0.65 6.61 3.53
N ALA A 66 0.01 6.55 4.70
CA ALA A 66 -0.77 5.38 5.10
C ALA A 66 -1.91 5.09 4.11
N ARG A 67 -2.65 6.11 3.68
CA ARG A 67 -3.71 5.98 2.66
C ARG A 67 -3.16 5.49 1.32
N TYR A 68 -2.01 5.97 0.90
CA TYR A 68 -1.32 5.52 -0.32
C TYR A 68 -0.92 4.05 -0.22
N ILE A 69 -0.34 3.63 0.90
CA ILE A 69 0.06 2.23 1.14
C ILE A 69 -1.16 1.31 1.13
N PHE A 70 -2.20 1.63 1.92
CA PHE A 70 -3.41 0.80 1.96
C PHE A 70 -4.15 0.79 0.63
N GLY A 71 -4.24 1.94 -0.07
CA GLY A 71 -4.79 1.98 -1.43
C GLY A 71 -4.05 1.05 -2.38
N GLY A 72 -2.72 1.07 -2.33
CA GLY A 72 -1.86 0.19 -3.11
C GLY A 72 -1.93 -1.29 -2.73
N MET A 73 -2.23 -1.62 -1.48
CA MET A 73 -2.41 -3.01 -1.01
C MET A 73 -3.80 -3.56 -1.30
N ILE A 74 -4.82 -2.71 -1.27
CA ILE A 74 -6.22 -3.11 -1.44
C ILE A 74 -6.58 -3.08 -2.92
N PHE A 75 -6.43 -1.94 -3.58
CA PHE A 75 -6.90 -1.71 -4.95
C PHE A 75 -5.79 -1.79 -5.98
N GLY A 76 -4.56 -1.47 -5.57
CA GLY A 76 -3.40 -1.44 -6.45
C GLY A 76 -3.30 -0.15 -7.27
N PHE A 77 -2.51 -0.24 -8.33
CA PHE A 77 -2.14 0.84 -9.23
C PHE A 77 -2.29 0.38 -10.66
N THR A 78 -2.62 1.31 -11.56
CA THR A 78 -2.36 1.14 -12.98
C THR A 78 -0.99 1.71 -13.31
N PHE A 79 -0.25 1.05 -14.19
CA PHE A 79 1.06 1.51 -14.63
C PHE A 79 1.19 1.53 -16.15
N SER A 80 2.04 2.43 -16.62
CA SER A 80 2.52 2.49 -18.00
C SER A 80 4.04 2.67 -17.96
N TYR A 81 4.75 1.81 -18.70
CA TYR A 81 6.20 1.77 -18.74
C TYR A 81 6.70 1.79 -20.19
N VAL A 82 7.56 2.75 -20.50
CA VAL A 82 8.30 2.86 -21.75
C VAL A 82 9.75 2.51 -21.46
N PRO A 83 10.26 1.34 -21.92
CA PRO A 83 11.64 0.95 -21.67
C PRO A 83 12.63 1.84 -22.42
N LEU A 84 13.77 2.15 -21.77
CA LEU A 84 14.87 2.87 -22.41
C LEU A 84 15.33 2.19 -23.70
N ASP A 85 15.36 2.92 -24.82
CA ASP A 85 15.92 2.43 -26.08
C ASP A 85 16.83 3.44 -26.78
N ARG A 86 18.12 3.43 -26.39
CA ARG A 86 19.15 4.30 -26.96
C ARG A 86 19.32 4.15 -28.47
N ALA A 87 19.17 2.94 -29.00
CA ALA A 87 19.30 2.68 -30.44
C ALA A 87 18.21 3.38 -31.27
N ARG A 88 17.07 3.68 -30.64
CA ARG A 88 15.92 4.34 -31.27
C ARG A 88 15.67 5.75 -30.73
N GLY A 89 16.56 6.27 -29.88
CA GLY A 89 16.40 7.59 -29.25
C GLY A 89 15.19 7.70 -28.32
N VAL A 90 14.73 6.59 -27.73
CA VAL A 90 13.57 6.58 -26.81
C VAL A 90 14.06 6.62 -25.37
N ASP A 91 13.67 7.67 -24.66
CA ASP A 91 13.93 7.79 -23.22
C ASP A 91 13.01 6.90 -22.39
N GLU A 92 13.47 6.55 -21.20
CA GLU A 92 12.65 5.80 -20.26
C GLU A 92 11.58 6.68 -19.64
N ALA A 93 10.34 6.18 -19.61
CA ALA A 93 9.25 6.82 -18.88
C ALA A 93 8.46 5.80 -18.07
N PHE A 94 8.00 6.21 -16.89
CA PHE A 94 7.14 5.39 -16.05
C PHE A 94 6.08 6.26 -15.38
N SER A 95 4.84 5.78 -15.39
CA SER A 95 3.74 6.37 -14.66
C SER A 95 3.05 5.31 -13.81
N LEU A 96 2.76 5.66 -12.56
CA LEU A 96 2.07 4.80 -11.61
C LEU A 96 0.92 5.60 -11.00
N THR A 97 -0.31 5.15 -11.21
CA THR A 97 -1.51 5.87 -10.76
C THR A 97 -2.31 4.99 -9.81
N PRO A 98 -2.61 5.46 -8.58
CA PRO A 98 -3.47 4.71 -7.65
C PRO A 98 -4.86 4.50 -8.25
N VAL A 99 -5.38 3.28 -8.18
CA VAL A 99 -6.76 2.98 -8.63
C VAL A 99 -7.76 3.63 -7.68
N HIS A 100 -7.53 3.47 -6.39
CA HIS A 100 -8.32 4.06 -5.33
C HIS A 100 -7.50 4.16 -4.04
N ALA A 101 -7.93 5.01 -3.13
CA ALA A 101 -7.34 5.13 -1.80
C ALA A 101 -8.47 5.26 -0.75
N PRO A 102 -8.28 4.76 0.48
CA PRO A 102 -9.22 5.01 1.56
C PRO A 102 -9.57 6.48 1.70
N ALA A 103 -10.80 6.82 2.07
CA ALA A 103 -11.20 8.22 2.23
C ALA A 103 -10.43 8.89 3.39
N TRP A 104 -10.32 10.23 3.36
CA TRP A 104 -9.87 10.97 4.53
C TRP A 104 -10.84 10.72 5.70
N GLY A 105 -10.31 10.40 6.87
CA GLY A 105 -11.13 10.10 8.05
C GLY A 105 -11.93 8.79 7.96
N ASP A 106 -11.56 7.85 7.09
CA ASP A 106 -12.20 6.52 7.04
C ASP A 106 -12.09 5.84 8.41
N LYS A 107 -13.25 5.54 9.01
CA LYS A 107 -13.34 4.96 10.37
C LYS A 107 -12.66 3.60 10.52
N ASP A 108 -12.47 2.90 9.39
CA ASP A 108 -11.85 1.58 9.37
C ASP A 108 -10.30 1.68 9.36
N MET A 109 -9.76 2.90 9.20
CA MET A 109 -8.34 3.22 9.35
C MET A 109 -8.06 3.84 10.72
N VAL A 110 -7.25 3.17 11.55
CA VAL A 110 -7.00 3.59 12.94
C VAL A 110 -5.51 3.58 13.22
N ILE A 111 -5.05 4.57 13.99
CA ILE A 111 -3.70 4.59 14.55
C ILE A 111 -3.67 3.63 15.74
N LYS A 112 -2.84 2.60 15.66
CA LYS A 112 -2.66 1.62 16.74
C LYS A 112 -1.60 2.05 17.74
N GLN A 113 -0.52 2.66 17.24
CA GLN A 113 0.62 3.02 18.06
C GLN A 113 1.37 4.20 17.42
N THR A 114 1.86 5.09 18.27
CA THR A 114 2.78 6.17 17.89
C THR A 114 3.99 6.09 18.80
N ARG A 115 5.20 6.25 18.23
CA ARG A 115 6.44 6.35 19.01
C ARG A 115 7.38 7.38 18.39
N VAL A 116 8.17 8.03 19.22
CA VAL A 116 9.27 8.90 18.79
C VAL A 116 10.57 8.22 19.17
N GLU A 117 11.47 8.03 18.21
CA GLU A 117 12.73 7.34 18.42
C GLU A 117 13.76 7.86 17.40
N ASN A 118 14.98 8.20 17.87
CA ASN A 118 16.10 8.63 17.02
C ASN A 118 15.76 9.77 16.03
N GLY A 119 14.94 10.74 16.43
CA GLY A 119 14.52 11.85 15.55
C GLY A 119 13.44 11.49 14.53
N PHE A 120 12.80 10.32 14.68
CA PHE A 120 11.68 9.88 13.85
C PHE A 120 10.41 9.74 14.67
N LEU A 121 9.30 10.24 14.13
CA LEU A 121 7.94 9.94 14.57
C LEU A 121 7.43 8.74 13.76
N TYR A 122 7.33 7.58 14.38
CA TYR A 122 6.72 6.39 13.81
C TYR A 122 5.24 6.31 14.17
N CYS A 123 4.41 5.95 13.21
CA CYS A 123 2.99 5.73 13.37
C CYS A 123 2.58 4.41 12.72
N ARG A 124 2.06 3.48 13.53
CA ARG A 124 1.52 2.20 13.06
C ARG A 124 0.03 2.35 12.85
N PHE A 125 -0.39 2.16 11.61
CA PHE A 125 -1.79 2.16 11.21
C PHE A 125 -2.30 0.73 11.02
N SER A 126 -3.58 0.54 11.33
CA SER A 126 -4.34 -0.63 10.92
C SER A 126 -5.51 -0.20 10.03
N TYR A 127 -5.80 -0.98 8.99
CA TYR A 127 -6.97 -0.80 8.15
C TYR A 127 -7.78 -2.10 8.10
N ARG A 128 -9.05 -2.04 8.51
CA ARG A 128 -9.97 -3.18 8.44
C ARG A 128 -10.68 -3.20 7.09
N LEU A 129 -10.58 -4.31 6.35
CA LEU A 129 -11.22 -4.40 5.04
C LEU A 129 -12.75 -4.40 5.15
N LYS A 130 -13.38 -3.71 4.20
CA LYS A 130 -14.82 -3.80 3.93
C LYS A 130 -15.09 -5.07 3.13
N GLU A 131 -16.31 -5.58 3.20
CA GLU A 131 -16.69 -6.84 2.55
C GLU A 131 -16.39 -6.86 1.04
N TYR A 132 -16.67 -5.78 0.31
CA TYR A 132 -16.34 -5.69 -1.12
C TYR A 132 -14.82 -5.63 -1.38
N GLN A 133 -14.03 -5.14 -0.42
CA GLN A 133 -12.58 -5.07 -0.53
C GLN A 133 -11.93 -6.45 -0.28
N GLU A 134 -12.52 -7.29 0.57
CA GLU A 134 -12.06 -8.67 0.80
C GLU A 134 -12.06 -9.48 -0.49
N THR A 135 -13.13 -9.38 -1.29
CA THR A 135 -13.20 -10.06 -2.58
C THR A 135 -12.08 -9.59 -3.51
N TRP A 136 -11.88 -8.28 -3.61
CA TRP A 136 -10.84 -7.70 -4.47
C TRP A 136 -9.42 -8.08 -4.01
N TYR A 137 -9.16 -7.97 -2.70
CA TYR A 137 -7.90 -8.34 -2.06
C TYR A 137 -7.62 -9.85 -2.21
N GLY A 138 -8.65 -10.69 -2.08
CA GLY A 138 -8.57 -12.14 -2.23
C GLY A 138 -8.16 -12.57 -3.64
N LEU A 139 -8.67 -11.91 -4.69
CA LEU A 139 -8.29 -12.18 -6.08
C LEU A 139 -6.77 -12.03 -6.28
N TRP A 140 -6.20 -10.93 -5.80
CA TRP A 140 -4.77 -10.65 -5.97
C TRP A 140 -3.84 -11.58 -5.18
N ARG A 141 -4.36 -12.25 -4.13
CA ARG A 141 -3.62 -13.26 -3.37
C ARG A 141 -3.49 -14.60 -4.10
N SER A 142 -4.22 -14.81 -5.20
CA SER A 142 -4.05 -16.01 -6.01
C SER A 142 -2.61 -16.14 -6.53
N ASN A 143 -2.22 -17.38 -6.85
CA ASN A 143 -0.89 -17.65 -7.39
C ASN A 143 -0.75 -17.26 -8.87
N ASP A 144 -1.86 -16.86 -9.51
CA ASP A 144 -1.89 -16.49 -10.93
C ASP A 144 -1.13 -15.20 -11.19
N TYR A 145 -1.09 -14.31 -10.20
CA TYR A 145 -0.36 -13.05 -10.29
C TYR A 145 1.11 -13.23 -9.89
N PRO A 146 2.07 -13.02 -10.81
CA PRO A 146 3.49 -13.09 -10.51
C PRO A 146 3.89 -12.08 -9.44
N ARG A 147 4.88 -12.47 -8.63
CA ARG A 147 5.52 -11.60 -7.63
C ARG A 147 6.80 -11.02 -8.20
N ALA A 148 7.01 -9.73 -7.97
CA ALA A 148 8.26 -9.03 -8.24
C ALA A 148 8.65 -8.16 -7.04
N SER A 149 9.93 -7.88 -6.89
CA SER A 149 10.46 -7.03 -5.83
C SER A 149 11.67 -6.27 -6.32
N ALA A 150 11.79 -5.02 -5.91
CA ALA A 150 12.94 -4.20 -6.22
C ALA A 150 13.12 -3.10 -5.16
N ILE A 151 14.21 -2.37 -5.30
CA ILE A 151 14.55 -1.20 -4.50
C ILE A 151 14.58 0.01 -5.43
N GLY A 152 14.03 1.12 -4.96
CA GLY A 152 14.07 2.41 -5.63
C GLY A 152 14.61 3.47 -4.68
N ALA A 153 15.06 4.59 -5.25
CA ALA A 153 15.62 5.71 -4.52
C ALA A 153 14.86 7.01 -4.85
N GLY A 154 14.83 7.93 -3.89
CA GLY A 154 14.36 9.31 -4.00
C GLY A 154 15.33 10.21 -3.25
N ASN A 155 15.46 11.47 -3.68
CA ASN A 155 16.48 12.36 -3.13
C ASN A 155 15.98 12.98 -1.81
N LEU A 156 16.68 12.76 -0.69
CA LEU A 156 16.26 13.31 0.61
C LEU A 156 16.13 14.84 0.58
N PHE A 157 16.97 15.51 -0.21
CA PHE A 157 17.07 16.97 -0.26
C PHE A 157 15.91 17.66 -0.98
N PHE A 158 15.10 16.94 -1.77
CA PHE A 158 13.89 17.52 -2.39
C PHE A 158 12.65 17.39 -1.48
N GLY A 159 12.82 16.92 -0.25
CA GLY A 159 11.82 16.95 0.81
C GLY A 159 11.04 15.64 1.01
N PRO A 160 10.07 15.61 1.94
CA PRO A 160 9.43 14.38 2.40
C PRO A 160 8.64 13.61 1.33
N LEU A 161 8.16 14.30 0.29
CA LEU A 161 7.41 13.67 -0.80
C LEU A 161 8.26 12.70 -1.62
N GLU A 162 9.59 12.79 -1.53
CA GLU A 162 10.52 11.89 -2.22
C GLU A 162 10.47 10.46 -1.72
N LYS A 163 9.82 10.20 -0.58
CA LYS A 163 9.44 8.83 -0.17
C LYS A 163 8.53 8.19 -1.22
N PHE A 164 7.56 8.93 -1.77
CA PHE A 164 6.70 8.44 -2.85
C PHE A 164 7.49 8.22 -4.14
N THR A 165 8.43 9.12 -4.45
CA THR A 165 9.35 8.96 -5.59
C THR A 165 10.17 7.67 -5.46
N ALA A 166 10.72 7.40 -4.28
CA ALA A 166 11.47 6.18 -4.00
C ALA A 166 10.61 4.92 -4.21
N VAL A 167 9.38 4.92 -3.70
CA VAL A 167 8.43 3.81 -3.88
C VAL A 167 8.07 3.64 -5.36
N ASN A 168 7.78 4.73 -6.07
CA ASN A 168 7.44 4.71 -7.50
C ASN A 168 8.60 4.14 -8.34
N ASN A 169 9.82 4.60 -8.08
CA ASN A 169 11.03 4.05 -8.70
C ASN A 169 11.22 2.56 -8.37
N ALA A 170 10.92 2.13 -7.15
CA ALA A 170 11.01 0.73 -6.77
C ALA A 170 10.00 -0.14 -7.54
N VAL A 171 8.77 0.36 -7.75
CA VAL A 171 7.77 -0.35 -8.58
C VAL A 171 8.21 -0.38 -10.05
N LYS A 172 8.73 0.72 -10.59
CA LYS A 172 9.31 0.77 -11.94
C LYS A 172 10.36 -0.31 -12.13
N GLU A 173 11.32 -0.41 -11.20
CA GLU A 173 12.37 -1.41 -11.27
C GLU A 173 11.84 -2.84 -11.16
N ALA A 174 10.84 -3.08 -10.31
CA ALA A 174 10.19 -4.39 -10.22
C ALA A 174 9.51 -4.79 -11.54
N VAL A 175 8.82 -3.84 -12.20
CA VAL A 175 8.21 -4.04 -13.52
C VAL A 175 9.27 -4.27 -14.59
N ARG A 176 10.33 -3.45 -14.62
CA ARG A 176 11.43 -3.53 -15.59
C ARG A 176 12.11 -4.90 -15.51
N GLU A 177 12.52 -5.34 -14.33
CA GLU A 177 13.21 -6.61 -14.14
C GLU A 177 12.29 -7.80 -14.45
N TYR A 178 11.01 -7.71 -14.08
CA TYR A 178 10.03 -8.72 -14.45
C TYR A 178 9.87 -8.86 -15.97
N ALA A 179 9.76 -7.73 -16.68
CA ALA A 179 9.60 -7.67 -18.12
C ALA A 179 10.85 -8.15 -18.88
N ARG A 180 12.05 -7.74 -18.45
CA ARG A 180 13.33 -8.12 -19.07
C ARG A 180 13.54 -9.63 -19.15
N LEU A 181 13.12 -10.36 -18.12
CA LEU A 181 13.29 -11.81 -18.07
C LEU A 181 12.30 -12.60 -18.94
N ARG A 182 11.22 -11.97 -19.39
CA ARG A 182 10.08 -12.66 -20.03
C ARG A 182 9.78 -12.19 -21.45
N ILE A 183 10.12 -10.96 -21.78
CA ILE A 183 9.86 -10.39 -23.10
C ILE A 183 11.16 -10.41 -23.89
N ALA A 184 11.23 -11.28 -24.90
CA ALA A 184 12.45 -11.51 -25.67
C ALA A 184 12.93 -10.27 -26.43
N SER A 185 11.99 -9.47 -26.96
CA SER A 185 12.29 -8.22 -27.66
C SER A 185 11.89 -7.01 -26.83
N LYS A 186 12.68 -5.94 -26.89
CA LYS A 186 12.33 -4.69 -26.19
C LYS A 186 11.01 -4.14 -26.75
N PRO A 187 9.94 -4.03 -25.93
CA PRO A 187 8.69 -3.46 -26.38
C PRO A 187 8.79 -1.93 -26.44
N TRP A 188 7.86 -1.30 -27.15
CA TRP A 188 7.70 0.16 -27.11
C TRP A 188 7.03 0.60 -25.82
N LYS A 189 5.99 -0.13 -25.38
CA LYS A 189 5.24 0.19 -24.16
C LYS A 189 4.74 -1.07 -23.46
N ILE A 190 4.69 -1.04 -22.13
CA ILE A 190 4.07 -2.06 -21.28
C ILE A 190 3.04 -1.39 -20.39
N GLU A 191 1.83 -1.94 -20.36
CA GLU A 191 0.74 -1.47 -19.51
C GLU A 191 0.20 -2.60 -18.66
N GLY A 192 -0.21 -2.27 -17.44
CA GLY A 192 -0.75 -3.26 -16.53
C GLY A 192 -1.15 -2.69 -15.18
N GLU A 193 -1.33 -3.60 -14.24
CA GLU A 193 -1.68 -3.30 -12.87
C GLU A 193 -0.61 -3.84 -11.92
N ALA A 194 -0.36 -3.12 -10.83
CA ALA A 194 0.55 -3.52 -9.77
C ALA A 194 -0.15 -3.39 -8.42
N LEU A 195 0.04 -4.37 -7.54
CA LEU A 195 -0.52 -4.34 -6.19
C LEU A 195 0.57 -4.61 -5.16
N PHE A 196 0.60 -3.85 -4.07
CA PHE A 196 1.53 -4.08 -2.97
C PHE A 196 1.16 -5.37 -2.24
N ALA A 197 2.06 -6.35 -2.26
CA ALA A 197 1.89 -7.61 -1.54
C ALA A 197 2.07 -7.44 -0.01
N GLN A 198 2.75 -6.36 0.39
CA GLN A 198 3.00 -5.94 1.77
C GLN A 198 3.32 -4.44 1.77
N PRO A 199 3.27 -3.75 2.93
CA PRO A 199 3.70 -2.36 3.02
C PRO A 199 5.13 -2.17 2.47
N PRO A 200 5.38 -1.15 1.63
CA PRO A 200 6.73 -0.76 1.24
C PRO A 200 7.57 -0.43 2.48
N ALA A 201 8.81 -0.91 2.51
CA ALA A 201 9.75 -0.56 3.58
C ALA A 201 10.60 0.61 3.10
N VAL A 202 10.46 1.77 3.77
CA VAL A 202 11.20 3.00 3.44
C VAL A 202 12.21 3.30 4.54
N TYR A 203 13.44 3.62 4.15
CA TYR A 203 14.54 3.99 5.05
C TYR A 203 15.42 5.07 4.42
N ILE A 204 16.22 5.76 5.25
CA ILE A 204 17.21 6.73 4.79
C ILE A 204 18.57 6.05 4.77
N ASP A 205 19.30 6.22 3.68
CA ASP A 205 20.71 5.85 3.60
C ASP A 205 21.42 6.83 2.65
N ALA A 206 22.67 7.18 2.96
CA ALA A 206 23.54 8.05 2.14
C ALA A 206 22.84 9.31 1.55
N GLY A 207 22.00 10.00 2.31
CA GLY A 207 21.30 11.22 1.86
C GLY A 207 20.19 10.96 0.83
N SER A 208 19.68 9.74 0.75
CA SER A 208 18.55 9.35 -0.11
C SER A 208 17.50 8.57 0.67
N TYR A 209 16.24 8.70 0.27
CA TYR A 209 15.20 7.75 0.65
C TYR A 209 15.34 6.50 -0.22
N TYR A 210 15.41 5.34 0.40
CA TYR A 210 15.30 4.05 -0.28
C TYR A 210 13.97 3.40 0.07
N ALA A 211 13.30 2.84 -0.93
CA ALA A 211 12.08 2.08 -0.75
C ALA A 211 12.25 0.68 -1.31
N ARG A 212 11.97 -0.33 -0.50
CA ARG A 212 11.87 -1.73 -0.93
C ARG A 212 10.41 -2.10 -1.08
N VAL A 213 10.03 -2.53 -2.28
CA VAL A 213 8.66 -2.96 -2.58
C VAL A 213 8.61 -4.46 -2.89
N ARG A 214 7.48 -5.07 -2.55
CA ARG A 214 7.07 -6.37 -3.10
C ARG A 214 5.70 -6.19 -3.73
N VAL A 215 5.61 -6.49 -5.02
CA VAL A 215 4.41 -6.27 -5.82
C VAL A 215 3.94 -7.56 -6.47
N LYS A 216 2.62 -7.67 -6.61
CA LYS A 216 1.95 -8.56 -7.55
C LYS A 216 1.73 -7.79 -8.84
N LEU A 217 2.02 -8.41 -9.98
CA LEU A 217 1.91 -7.75 -11.29
C LEU A 217 0.85 -8.45 -12.15
N ASN A 218 0.13 -7.65 -12.93
CA ASN A 218 -0.78 -8.13 -13.96
C ASN A 218 -0.50 -7.35 -15.25
N ILE A 219 0.26 -7.93 -16.18
CA ILE A 219 0.52 -7.29 -17.48
C ILE A 219 -0.71 -7.43 -18.35
N LYS A 220 -1.30 -6.31 -18.75
CA LYS A 220 -2.49 -6.27 -19.62
C LYS A 220 -2.09 -6.18 -21.09
N THR A 221 -1.10 -5.36 -21.40
CA THR A 221 -0.74 -5.08 -22.79
C THR A 221 0.76 -4.87 -22.93
N VAL A 222 1.33 -5.49 -23.96
CA VAL A 222 2.71 -5.29 -24.39
C VAL A 222 2.66 -4.83 -25.83
N VAL A 223 3.01 -3.56 -26.07
CA VAL A 223 2.98 -2.96 -27.40
C VAL A 223 4.37 -3.11 -28.03
N PRO A 224 4.53 -3.94 -29.08
CA PRO A 224 5.81 -4.06 -29.78
C PRO A 224 6.05 -2.83 -30.65
N TYR A 225 7.31 -2.64 -31.08
CA TYR A 225 7.59 -1.73 -32.19
C TYR A 225 6.94 -2.27 -33.47
N LEU A 226 6.28 -1.39 -34.22
CA LEU A 226 5.80 -1.70 -35.56
C LEU A 226 6.99 -2.12 -36.43
N ARG A 227 6.93 -3.32 -36.99
CA ARG A 227 7.87 -3.76 -38.02
C ARG A 227 7.37 -3.20 -39.35
N TYR A 228 8.14 -2.29 -39.94
CA TYR A 228 8.02 -1.90 -41.34
C TYR A 228 8.94 -2.78 -42.20
#